data_AF-A0A7I0ITY8-F1
#
_entry.id   AF-A0A7I0ITY8-F1
#
_cell.length_a   1.000
_cell.length_b   1.000
_cell.length_c   1.000
_cell.angle_alpha   90.00
_cell.angle_beta   90.00
_cell.angle_gamma   90.00
#
_symmetry.space_group_name_H-M   'P 1'
#
loop_
_entity.id
_entity.type
_entity.pdbx_description
1 polymer ?
#
loop_
_entity_poly.entity_id
_entity_poly.type
_entity_poly.pdbx_seq_one_letter_code
_entity_poly.pdbx_strand_id
1 'polypeptide(L)' 'MASLFTKPKKKIVFLASGRGSNLKAVLQSLKAGKIAGTGIALICDSPDAKALEIA' A
#
# COMPACT_ATOMS: atom_id res chain seq x y z
N MET A 1 22.21 4.79 -22.23
CA MET A 1 20.94 5.30 -22.79
C MET A 1 19.91 5.31 -21.67
N ALA A 2 19.37 6.46 -21.29
CA ALA A 2 18.23 6.52 -20.37
C ALA A 2 16.95 6.23 -21.16
N SER A 3 16.06 5.38 -20.64
CA SER A 3 14.75 5.12 -21.23
C SER A 3 13.91 6.40 -21.21
N LEU A 4 13.31 6.77 -22.34
CA LEU A 4 12.31 7.84 -22.42
C LEU A 4 11.01 7.48 -21.69
N PHE A 5 10.83 6.21 -21.34
CA PHE A 5 9.68 5.70 -20.60
C PHE A 5 10.04 5.45 -19.14
N THR A 6 9.24 6.01 -18.23
CA THR A 6 9.32 5.69 -16.80
C THR A 6 8.93 4.24 -16.57
N LYS A 7 9.67 3.50 -15.74
CA LYS A 7 9.26 2.15 -15.34
C LYS A 7 7.85 2.20 -14.74
N PRO A 8 6.95 1.28 -15.12
CA PRO A 8 5.60 1.26 -14.58
C PRO A 8 5.65 1.04 -13.06
N LYS A 9 4.82 1.79 -12.31
CA LYS A 9 4.72 1.63 -10.86
C LYS A 9 4.23 0.23 -10.52
N LYS A 10 4.83 -0.38 -9.49
CA LYS A 10 4.40 -1.70 -9.00
C LYS A 10 3.03 -1.58 -8.34
N LYS A 11 2.14 -2.53 -8.62
CA LYS A 11 0.84 -2.66 -7.96
C LYS A 11 1.02 -3.48 -6.69
N ILE A 12 0.55 -2.96 -5.55
CA ILE A 12 0.76 -3.54 -4.22
C ILE A 12 -0.59 -3.87 -3.60
N VAL A 13 -0.74 -5.11 -3.15
CA VAL A 13 -1.90 -5.58 -2.36
C VAL A 13 -1.44 -5.79 -0.92
N PHE A 14 -2.25 -5.36 0.03
CA PHE A 14 -2.00 -5.52 1.46
C PHE A 14 -2.84 -6.65 2.03
N LEU A 15 -2.27 -7.42 2.95
CA LEU A 15 -2.99 -8.34 3.81
C LEU A 15 -2.86 -7.83 5.25
N ALA A 16 -3.97 -7.51 5.91
CA ALA A 16 -3.94 -7.06 7.30
C ALA A 16 -5.26 -7.35 8.03
N SER A 17 -5.14 -7.85 9.26
CA SER A 17 -6.28 -8.35 10.07
C SER A 17 -6.44 -7.65 11.42
N GLY A 18 -5.51 -6.75 11.76
CA GLY A 18 -5.42 -6.14 13.09
C GLY A 18 -5.49 -4.61 13.05
N ARG A 19 -4.66 -3.96 13.87
CA ARG A 19 -4.64 -2.49 14.02
C ARG A 19 -4.22 -1.71 12.76
N GLY A 20 -3.61 -2.36 11.77
CA GLY A 20 -3.17 -1.72 10.53
C GLY A 20 -2.02 -0.70 10.67
N SER A 21 -1.22 -0.73 11.74
CA SER A 21 -0.11 0.20 11.92
C SER A 21 0.92 0.15 10.79
N ASN A 22 1.23 -1.06 10.30
CA ASN A 22 2.15 -1.24 9.16
C ASN A 22 1.51 -0.77 7.85
N LEU A 23 0.22 -1.04 7.64
CA LEU A 23 -0.54 -0.53 6.49
C LEU A 23 -0.44 0.99 6.42
N LYS A 24 -0.72 1.68 7.54
CA LYS A 24 -0.62 3.14 7.65
C LYS A 24 0.78 3.65 7.27
N ALA A 25 1.83 3.04 7.83
CA ALA A 25 3.21 3.46 7.55
C ALA A 25 3.61 3.26 6.08
N VAL A 26 3.19 2.15 5.47
CA VAL A 26 3.47 1.88 4.05
C VAL A 26 2.66 2.82 3.15
N LEU A 27 1.39 3.07 3.43
CA LEU A 27 0.56 4.03 2.69
C LEU A 27 1.15 5.45 2.74
N GLN A 28 1.63 5.89 3.90
CA GLN A 28 2.33 7.16 4.05
C GLN A 28 3.62 7.20 3.22
N SER A 29 4.37 6.10 3.18
CA SER A 29 5.61 6.00 2.40
C SER A 29 5.36 5.96 0.88
N LEU A 30 4.27 5.33 0.45
CA LEU A 30 3.78 5.38 -0.93
C LEU A 30 3.37 6.80 -1.32
N LYS A 31 2.60 7.49 -0.47
CA LYS A 31 2.18 8.88 -0.69
C LYS A 31 3.37 9.84 -0.76
N ALA A 32 4.38 9.62 0.10
CA ALA A 32 5.62 10.39 0.11
C ALA A 32 6.59 10.03 -1.05
N GLY A 33 6.24 9.08 -1.91
CA GLY A 33 7.10 8.64 -3.02
C GLY A 33 8.35 7.86 -2.59
N LYS A 34 8.48 7.51 -1.30
CA LYS A 34 9.59 6.69 -0.77
C LYS A 34 9.52 5.25 -1.27
N ILE A 35 8.32 4.77 -1.58
CA ILE A 35 8.08 3.47 -2.20
C ILE A 35 7.55 3.70 -3.61
N ALA A 36 8.27 3.18 -4.61
CA ALA A 36 7.91 3.30 -6.02
C ALA A 36 6.78 2.31 -6.40
N GLY A 37 5.57 2.59 -5.95
CA GLY A 37 4.42 1.73 -6.20
C GLY A 37 3.08 2.43 -6.01
N THR A 38 2.02 1.64 -6.11
CA THR A 38 0.63 2.06 -5.89
C THR A 38 -0.08 0.95 -5.15
N GLY A 39 -0.61 1.27 -3.96
CA GLY A 39 -1.52 0.37 -3.25
C GLY A 39 -2.83 0.26 -4.02
N ILE A 40 -3.28 -0.96 -4.29
CA ILE A 40 -4.48 -1.21 -5.11
C ILE A 40 -5.61 -1.91 -4.37
N ALA A 41 -5.30 -2.61 -3.27
CA ALA A 41 -6.30 -3.30 -2.47
C ALA A 41 -5.75 -3.64 -1.08
N LEU A 42 -6.66 -3.76 -0.12
CA LEU A 42 -6.47 -4.44 1.16
C LEU A 42 -7.37 -5.68 1.16
N ILE A 43 -6.81 -6.83 1.53
CA ILE A 43 -7.57 -8.03 1.85
C ILE A 43 -7.47 -8.21 3.37
N CYS A 44 -8.64 -8.38 3.99
CA CYS A 44 -8.80 -8.54 5.41
C CYS A 44 -9.72 -9.74 5.68
N ASP A 45 -9.31 -10.60 6.59
CA ASP A 45 -10.07 -11.78 7.05
C ASP A 45 -10.88 -11.50 8.33
N SER A 46 -10.77 -10.30 8.91
CA SER A 46 -11.48 -9.90 10.13
C SER A 46 -12.31 -8.63 9.90
N PRO A 47 -13.66 -8.69 10.03
CA PRO A 47 -14.53 -7.53 9.79
C PRO A 47 -14.32 -6.39 10.81
N ASP A 48 -13.81 -6.69 12.00
CA ASP A 48 -13.59 -5.72 13.08
C ASP A 48 -12.16 -5.12 13.05
N ALA A 49 -11.38 -5.42 12.02
CA ALA A 49 -10.02 -4.92 11.91
C ALA A 49 -9.99 -3.41 11.67
N LYS A 50 -9.35 -2.66 12.57
CA LYS A 50 -9.07 -1.22 12.37
C LYS A 50 -8.25 -0.93 11.10
N ALA A 51 -7.59 -1.92 10.52
CA ALA A 51 -6.94 -1.80 9.23
C ALA A 51 -7.92 -1.40 8.10
N LEU A 52 -9.20 -1.81 8.18
CA LEU A 52 -10.22 -1.46 7.19
C LEU A 52 -10.53 0.04 7.19
N GLU A 53 -10.44 0.72 8.33
CA GLU A 53 -10.62 2.17 8.44
C GLU A 53 -9.41 2.98 7.92
N ILE A 54 -8.26 2.33 7.79
CA ILE A 54 -6.99 2.95 7.36
C ILE A 54 -6.81 2.90 5.84
N ALA A 55 -7.35 1.86 5.19
CA ALA A 55 -7.21 1.60 3.76
C ALA A 55 -7.87 2.66 2.90
#